data_AF-A0A9P5G9V7-F1
#
_entry.id   AF-A0A9P5G9V7-F1
#
_cell.length_a   1.000
_cell.length_b   1.000
_cell.length_c   1.000
_cell.angle_alpha   90.00
_cell.angle_beta   90.00
_cell.angle_gamma   90.00
#
_symmetry.space_group_name_H-M   'P 1'
#
loop_
_entity.id
_entity.type
_entity.pdbx_description
1 polymer ?
#
loop_
_entity_poly.entity_id
_entity_poly.type
_entity_poly.pdbx_seq_one_letter_code
_entity_poly.pdbx_strand_id
1 'polypeptide(L)'
;MTSRVEEFDTKSYEILTHALGYTAADVTAFYHTLDRYKKDVSSLTGAEILRKDYKEWVPESHTTDEEAHENSIPGKIGISSVVKSLAWLYNTHKSFEDDIKQWAQRRQLDFFAVMSSYVEDSENGHGNFCRDILLFVPPTATQTSKDKLQEVIKEVTGPLELEPLDLKVSEGFYAFSQRNLKSSRKQVAPLLKFHIQGVAMNSL
;
A
#
# COMPACT_ATOMS: atom_id res chain seq x y z
N MET A 1 13.32 -14.61 11.50
CA MET A 1 14.48 -13.73 11.23
C MET A 1 15.00 -14.00 9.82
N THR A 2 14.26 -13.63 8.77
CA THR A 2 14.58 -14.03 7.38
C THR A 2 14.62 -12.88 6.39
N SER A 3 14.15 -11.69 6.77
CA SER A 3 14.18 -10.51 5.92
C SER A 3 14.19 -9.25 6.79
N ARG A 4 14.89 -8.20 6.34
CA ARG A 4 14.98 -6.88 7.01
C ARG A 4 15.36 -7.01 8.50
N VAL A 5 16.36 -7.84 8.79
CA VAL A 5 16.83 -8.10 10.14
C VAL A 5 18.01 -7.18 10.42
N GLU A 6 17.89 -6.40 11.48
CA GLU A 6 18.94 -5.52 11.99
C GLU A 6 19.56 -6.09 13.28
N GLU A 7 20.63 -5.46 13.76
CA GLU A 7 21.34 -5.90 14.97
C GLU A 7 20.42 -5.90 16.21
N PHE A 8 19.58 -4.87 16.36
CA PHE A 8 18.66 -4.77 17.49
C PHE A 8 17.54 -5.83 17.44
N ASP A 9 17.14 -6.29 16.24
CA ASP A 9 16.18 -7.38 16.09
C ASP A 9 16.78 -8.69 16.61
N THR A 10 18.07 -8.92 16.33
CA THR A 10 18.79 -10.13 16.76
C THR A 10 18.99 -10.16 18.26
N LYS A 11 19.43 -9.04 18.83
CA LYS A 11 19.56 -8.89 20.29
C LYS A 11 18.22 -9.06 21.01
N SER A 12 17.15 -8.46 20.48
CA SER A 12 15.81 -8.59 21.06
C SER A 12 15.29 -10.02 20.97
N TYR A 13 15.52 -10.69 19.84
CA TYR A 13 15.16 -12.08 19.63
C TYR A 13 15.83 -13.01 20.65
N GLU A 14 17.13 -12.85 20.87
CA GLU A 14 17.88 -13.64 21.86
C GLU A 14 17.36 -13.43 23.28
N ILE A 15 17.15 -12.17 23.68
CA ILE A 15 16.63 -11.83 25.01
C ILE A 15 15.25 -12.47 25.23
N LEU A 16 14.34 -12.31 24.27
CA LEU A 16 12.96 -12.79 24.40
C LEU A 16 12.88 -14.31 24.38
N THR A 17 13.60 -14.97 23.47
CA THR A 17 13.58 -16.45 23.37
C THR A 17 14.18 -17.08 24.62
N HIS A 18 15.28 -16.52 25.14
CA HIS A 18 15.87 -16.97 26.40
C HIS A 18 14.91 -16.78 27.59
N ALA A 19 14.32 -15.59 27.75
CA ALA A 19 13.41 -15.29 28.85
C ALA A 19 12.14 -16.15 28.85
N LEU A 20 11.64 -16.51 27.66
CA LEU A 20 10.45 -17.35 27.50
C LEU A 20 10.76 -18.85 27.49
N GLY A 21 12.04 -19.24 27.47
CA GLY A 21 12.45 -20.64 27.29
C GLY A 21 12.05 -21.23 25.93
N TYR A 22 11.86 -20.38 24.91
CA TYR A 22 11.42 -20.81 23.59
C TYR A 22 12.58 -21.37 22.78
N THR A 23 12.35 -22.52 22.14
CA THR A 23 13.24 -23.05 21.11
C THR A 23 13.01 -22.37 19.76
N ALA A 24 13.90 -22.59 18.79
CA ALA A 24 13.69 -22.14 17.42
C ALA A 24 12.42 -22.73 16.78
N ALA A 25 12.02 -23.95 17.19
CA ALA A 25 10.79 -24.58 16.73
C ALA A 25 9.55 -23.87 17.28
N ASP A 26 9.56 -23.48 18.56
CA ASP A 26 8.47 -22.75 19.20
C ASP A 26 8.25 -21.38 18.54
N VAL A 27 9.35 -20.66 18.29
CA VAL A 27 9.32 -19.40 17.54
C VAL A 27 8.72 -19.59 16.15
N THR A 28 9.13 -20.64 15.44
CA THR A 28 8.66 -20.92 14.08
C THR A 28 7.17 -21.22 14.08
N ALA A 29 6.70 -22.07 15.00
CA ALA A 29 5.28 -22.38 15.17
C ALA A 29 4.46 -21.13 15.56
N PHE A 30 4.99 -20.30 16.44
CA PHE A 30 4.38 -19.03 16.83
C PHE A 30 4.28 -18.07 15.64
N TYR A 31 5.34 -17.92 14.86
CA TYR A 31 5.35 -17.13 13.63
C TYR A 31 4.29 -17.61 12.64
N HIS A 32 4.22 -18.91 12.35
CA HIS A 32 3.21 -19.44 11.42
C HIS A 32 1.79 -19.21 11.91
N THR A 33 1.56 -19.31 13.21
CA THR A 33 0.26 -19.00 13.81
C THR A 33 -0.10 -17.54 13.59
N LEU A 34 0.80 -16.61 13.89
CA LEU A 34 0.57 -15.17 13.69
C LEU A 34 0.41 -14.80 12.22
N ASP A 35 1.25 -15.35 11.33
CA ASP A 35 1.20 -15.07 9.90
C ASP A 35 -0.12 -15.55 9.28
N ARG A 36 -0.61 -16.72 9.70
CA ARG A 36 -1.94 -17.23 9.30
C ARG A 36 -3.05 -16.27 9.72
N TYR A 37 -3.10 -15.85 10.99
CA TYR A 37 -4.13 -14.91 11.46
C TYR A 37 -3.99 -13.52 10.83
N LYS A 38 -2.76 -13.06 10.55
CA LYS A 38 -2.52 -11.80 9.86
C LYS A 38 -3.13 -11.81 8.46
N LYS A 39 -2.97 -12.91 7.73
CA LYS A 39 -3.44 -13.13 6.35
C LYS A 39 -4.92 -13.46 6.25
N ASP A 40 -5.54 -13.92 7.34
CA ASP A 40 -6.98 -14.14 7.39
C ASP A 40 -7.72 -12.80 7.58
N VAL A 41 -8.43 -12.41 6.52
CA VAL A 41 -9.29 -11.23 6.48
C VAL A 41 -10.68 -11.59 5.95
N SER A 42 -11.01 -12.88 5.93
CA SER A 42 -12.23 -13.41 5.31
C SER A 42 -13.53 -12.95 6.00
N SER A 43 -13.44 -12.63 7.30
CA SER A 43 -14.57 -12.14 8.11
C SER A 43 -14.75 -10.62 8.05
N LEU A 44 -13.83 -9.88 7.42
CA LEU A 44 -13.88 -8.42 7.34
C LEU A 44 -14.66 -7.97 6.10
N THR A 45 -15.41 -6.90 6.23
CA THR A 45 -15.98 -6.19 5.07
C THR A 45 -14.89 -5.46 4.26
N GLY A 46 -15.16 -5.09 3.00
CA GLY A 46 -14.21 -4.35 2.18
C GLY A 46 -13.77 -3.03 2.83
N ALA A 47 -14.71 -2.29 3.42
CA ALA A 47 -14.40 -1.10 4.20
C ALA A 47 -13.50 -1.37 5.43
N GLU A 48 -13.68 -2.50 6.11
CA GLU A 48 -12.84 -2.88 7.24
C GLU A 48 -11.43 -3.29 6.83
N ILE A 49 -11.30 -3.90 5.65
CA ILE A 49 -9.99 -4.21 5.07
C ILE A 49 -9.23 -2.91 4.77
N LEU A 50 -9.89 -1.92 4.15
CA LEU A 50 -9.28 -0.62 3.83
C LEU A 50 -8.75 0.10 5.09
N ARG A 51 -9.49 0.07 6.21
CA ARG A 51 -9.07 0.75 7.45
C ARG A 51 -7.97 0.04 8.24
N LYS A 52 -7.77 -1.27 8.06
CA LYS A 52 -6.96 -2.12 8.96
C LYS A 52 -5.48 -1.69 9.02
N ASP A 53 -4.89 -1.36 7.87
CA ASP A 53 -3.52 -0.83 7.76
C ASP A 53 -3.51 0.39 6.83
N TYR A 54 -4.20 1.44 7.27
CA TYR A 54 -4.34 2.71 6.56
C TYR A 54 -3.33 3.74 7.05
N LYS A 55 -2.76 4.52 6.12
CA LYS A 55 -1.99 5.72 6.41
C LYS A 55 -2.46 6.87 5.53
N GLU A 56 -2.32 8.07 6.06
CA GLU A 56 -2.80 9.30 5.45
C GLU A 56 -1.73 10.39 5.58
N TRP A 57 -1.64 11.23 4.55
CA TRP A 57 -0.75 12.39 4.52
C TRP A 57 -1.55 13.59 4.04
N VAL A 58 -1.58 14.63 4.86
CA VAL A 58 -2.13 15.94 4.50
C VAL A 58 -1.01 16.80 3.91
N PRO A 59 -1.32 17.77 3.04
CA PRO A 59 -0.35 18.78 2.61
C PRO A 59 0.26 19.47 3.84
N GLU A 60 1.58 19.57 3.89
CA GLU A 60 2.26 20.36 4.93
C GLU A 60 2.02 21.85 4.62
N SER A 61 1.69 22.66 5.62
CA SER A 61 1.36 24.09 5.45
C SER A 61 2.58 24.98 5.15
N HIS A 62 3.61 24.44 4.50
CA HIS A 62 4.92 25.07 4.34
C HIS A 62 5.21 25.31 2.86
N THR A 63 4.57 26.32 2.27
CA THR A 63 5.17 27.10 1.17
C THR A 63 4.65 28.54 1.27
N THR A 64 5.14 29.29 2.25
CA THR A 64 5.60 30.64 1.92
C THR A 64 6.92 30.43 1.19
N ASP A 65 7.00 30.93 -0.03
CA ASP A 65 8.22 31.20 -0.79
C ASP A 65 8.77 30.06 -1.70
N GLU A 66 8.61 30.33 -3.02
CA GLU A 66 9.50 30.04 -4.16
C GLU A 66 9.88 28.59 -4.55
N GLU A 67 9.71 27.57 -3.71
CA GLU A 67 10.05 26.17 -4.06
C GLU A 67 8.83 25.23 -4.21
N ALA A 68 7.61 25.79 -4.26
CA ALA A 68 6.46 25.03 -4.72
C ALA A 68 6.72 24.66 -6.19
N HIS A 69 7.13 23.41 -6.44
CA HIS A 69 7.20 22.88 -7.80
C HIS A 69 5.88 23.25 -8.49
N GLU A 70 5.93 23.86 -9.67
CA GLU A 70 4.76 24.36 -10.42
C GLU A 70 3.69 23.25 -10.63
N ASN A 71 4.10 21.99 -10.47
CA ASN A 71 3.29 20.79 -10.53
C ASN A 71 2.89 20.18 -9.17
N SER A 72 2.98 20.90 -8.05
CA SER A 72 2.47 20.43 -6.74
C SER A 72 0.94 20.58 -6.64
N ILE A 73 0.30 19.62 -6.00
CA ILE A 73 -1.12 19.58 -5.65
C ILE A 73 -1.19 19.70 -4.12
N PRO A 74 -1.99 20.61 -3.56
CA PRO A 74 -2.36 20.53 -2.16
C PRO A 74 -3.37 19.37 -1.97
N GLY A 75 -2.92 18.13 -2.22
CA GLY A 75 -3.76 16.95 -2.27
C GLY A 75 -3.56 16.06 -1.05
N LYS A 76 -4.66 15.69 -0.38
CA LYS A 76 -4.63 14.71 0.72
C LYS A 76 -4.51 13.28 0.17
N ILE A 77 -3.49 12.55 0.61
CA ILE A 77 -3.17 11.20 0.12
C ILE A 77 -3.54 10.16 1.16
N GLY A 78 -4.22 9.09 0.76
CA GLY A 78 -4.44 7.90 1.57
C GLY A 78 -3.81 6.65 0.94
N ILE A 79 -3.28 5.74 1.74
CA ILE A 79 -2.82 4.42 1.28
C ILE A 79 -3.28 3.34 2.25
N SER A 80 -4.03 2.37 1.74
CA SER A 80 -4.38 1.15 2.47
C SER A 80 -3.46 0.01 2.04
N SER A 81 -2.82 -0.67 2.99
CA SER A 81 -2.04 -1.87 2.72
C SER A 81 -2.85 -3.13 3.06
N VAL A 82 -2.93 -4.08 2.12
CA VAL A 82 -3.79 -5.27 2.21
C VAL A 82 -3.01 -6.55 1.95
N VAL A 83 -3.42 -7.64 2.61
CA VAL A 83 -2.70 -8.95 2.60
C VAL A 83 -3.24 -9.95 1.57
N LYS A 84 -4.13 -9.50 0.69
CA LYS A 84 -4.78 -10.28 -0.36
C LYS A 84 -4.65 -9.55 -1.69
N SER A 85 -4.59 -10.29 -2.79
CA SER A 85 -4.53 -9.71 -4.14
C SER A 85 -5.75 -8.85 -4.46
N LEU A 86 -5.61 -7.91 -5.38
CA LEU A 86 -6.74 -7.12 -5.86
C LEU A 86 -7.82 -8.01 -6.49
N ALA A 87 -7.41 -9.07 -7.21
CA ALA A 87 -8.34 -10.06 -7.76
C ALA A 87 -9.16 -10.75 -6.66
N TRP A 88 -8.54 -11.16 -5.54
CA TRP A 88 -9.27 -11.74 -4.41
C TRP A 88 -10.26 -10.74 -3.80
N LEU A 89 -9.85 -9.48 -3.66
CA LEU A 89 -10.69 -8.42 -3.08
C LEU A 89 -11.94 -8.15 -3.94
N TYR A 90 -11.77 -8.00 -5.25
CA TYR A 90 -12.88 -7.79 -6.19
C TYR A 90 -13.80 -9.01 -6.29
N ASN A 91 -13.22 -10.22 -6.18
CA ASN A 91 -14.01 -11.45 -6.21
C ASN A 91 -14.84 -11.65 -4.94
N THR A 92 -14.25 -11.35 -3.78
CA THR A 92 -14.87 -11.58 -2.47
C THR A 92 -15.81 -10.45 -2.06
N HIS A 93 -15.44 -9.20 -2.37
CA HIS A 93 -16.20 -8.00 -2.04
C HIS A 93 -16.71 -7.36 -3.33
N LYS A 94 -17.93 -7.74 -3.76
CA LYS A 94 -18.51 -7.26 -5.02
C LYS A 94 -18.69 -5.74 -5.07
N SER A 95 -18.81 -5.09 -3.92
CA SER A 95 -18.92 -3.63 -3.75
C SER A 95 -17.60 -2.96 -3.40
N PHE A 96 -16.45 -3.60 -3.65
CA PHE A 96 -15.15 -3.08 -3.18
C PHE A 96 -14.82 -1.69 -3.72
N GLU A 97 -15.14 -1.39 -4.98
CA GLU A 97 -14.96 -0.04 -5.53
C GLU A 97 -15.85 1.00 -4.85
N ASP A 98 -17.05 0.63 -4.43
CA ASP A 98 -17.93 1.53 -3.67
C ASP A 98 -17.43 1.72 -2.25
N ASP A 99 -16.83 0.70 -1.64
CA ASP A 99 -16.12 0.83 -0.35
C ASP A 99 -14.93 1.79 -0.48
N ILE A 100 -14.17 1.71 -1.58
CA ILE A 100 -13.06 2.61 -1.89
C ILE A 100 -13.56 4.05 -2.06
N LYS A 101 -14.58 4.27 -2.89
CA LYS A 101 -15.19 5.59 -3.13
C LYS A 101 -15.68 6.21 -1.82
N GLN A 102 -16.44 5.44 -1.04
CA GLN A 102 -16.97 5.90 0.24
C GLN A 102 -15.86 6.20 1.25
N TRP A 103 -14.84 5.35 1.33
CA TRP A 103 -13.71 5.58 2.22
C TRP A 103 -12.96 6.86 1.85
N ALA A 104 -12.65 7.05 0.56
CA ALA A 104 -11.96 8.22 0.07
C ALA A 104 -12.77 9.50 0.25
N GLN A 105 -14.09 9.46 0.02
CA GLN A 105 -15.00 10.57 0.30
C GLN A 105 -15.04 10.91 1.79
N ARG A 106 -15.23 9.92 2.67
CA ARG A 106 -15.26 10.12 4.14
C ARG A 106 -13.97 10.72 4.67
N ARG A 107 -12.83 10.36 4.06
CA ARG A 107 -11.50 10.87 4.41
C ARG A 107 -11.13 12.16 3.68
N GLN A 108 -11.97 12.63 2.75
CA GLN A 108 -11.73 13.80 1.90
C GLN A 108 -10.38 13.69 1.17
N LEU A 109 -10.12 12.54 0.57
CA LEU A 109 -8.88 12.29 -0.16
C LEU A 109 -8.92 12.90 -1.55
N ASP A 110 -7.77 13.38 -1.99
CA ASP A 110 -7.50 13.74 -3.36
C ASP A 110 -6.91 12.59 -4.16
N PHE A 111 -6.16 11.73 -3.47
CA PHE A 111 -5.55 10.56 -4.06
C PHE A 111 -5.62 9.39 -3.09
N PHE A 112 -5.99 8.23 -3.59
CA PHE A 112 -6.07 7.03 -2.79
C PHE A 112 -5.42 5.85 -3.50
N ALA A 113 -4.57 5.12 -2.77
CA ALA A 113 -4.00 3.88 -3.24
C ALA A 113 -4.39 2.69 -2.35
N VAL A 114 -4.65 1.55 -2.98
CA VAL A 114 -4.72 0.25 -2.29
C VAL A 114 -3.53 -0.57 -2.75
N MET A 115 -2.63 -0.89 -1.82
CA MET A 115 -1.44 -1.69 -2.09
C MET A 115 -1.63 -3.09 -1.53
N SER A 116 -1.60 -4.11 -2.39
CA SER A 116 -1.61 -5.50 -1.96
C SER A 116 -0.20 -6.06 -1.79
N SER A 117 -0.06 -6.99 -0.85
CA SER A 117 1.10 -7.88 -0.78
C SER A 117 0.67 -9.25 -0.32
N TYR A 118 0.93 -10.26 -1.14
CA TYR A 118 0.42 -11.61 -0.93
C TYR A 118 1.43 -12.64 -1.45
N VAL A 119 1.14 -13.90 -1.18
CA VAL A 119 1.89 -15.03 -1.73
C VAL A 119 0.94 -15.76 -2.64
N GLU A 120 1.30 -15.91 -3.90
CA GLU A 120 0.58 -16.70 -4.89
C GLU A 120 1.17 -18.11 -4.93
N ASP A 121 0.32 -19.13 -4.94
CA ASP A 121 0.77 -20.51 -5.05
C ASP A 121 1.46 -20.73 -6.40
N SER A 122 2.54 -21.51 -6.40
CA SER A 122 3.28 -21.81 -7.63
C SER A 122 3.42 -23.32 -7.81
N GLU A 123 3.66 -23.74 -9.06
CA GLU A 123 3.76 -25.15 -9.45
C GLU A 123 4.88 -25.91 -8.73
N ASN A 124 5.91 -25.21 -8.24
CA ASN A 124 7.02 -25.82 -7.51
C ASN A 124 6.79 -25.95 -6.00
N GLY A 125 5.59 -25.59 -5.50
CA GLY A 125 5.23 -25.64 -4.08
C GLY A 125 5.81 -24.51 -3.23
N HIS A 126 6.63 -23.63 -3.80
CA HIS A 126 7.11 -22.41 -3.14
C HIS A 126 6.30 -21.22 -3.66
N GLY A 127 5.45 -20.67 -2.81
CA GLY A 127 4.65 -19.52 -3.19
C GLY A 127 5.49 -18.28 -3.54
N ASN A 128 5.08 -17.54 -4.57
CA ASN A 128 5.74 -16.35 -5.04
C ASN A 128 5.20 -15.11 -4.33
N PHE A 129 6.08 -14.27 -3.79
CA PHE A 129 5.67 -13.01 -3.20
C PHE A 129 5.29 -12.01 -4.29
N CYS A 130 4.06 -11.51 -4.23
CA CYS A 130 3.47 -10.62 -5.22
C CYS A 130 2.99 -9.31 -4.59
N ARG A 131 2.89 -8.27 -5.42
CA ARG A 131 2.31 -6.98 -5.07
C ARG A 131 1.46 -6.48 -6.23
N ASP A 132 0.31 -5.93 -5.89
CA ASP A 132 -0.49 -5.12 -6.80
C ASP A 132 -0.68 -3.72 -6.20
N ILE A 133 -0.98 -2.75 -7.05
CA ILE A 133 -1.37 -1.42 -6.65
C ILE A 133 -2.60 -0.97 -7.45
N LEU A 134 -3.58 -0.46 -6.73
CA LEU A 134 -4.74 0.24 -7.30
C LEU A 134 -4.58 1.72 -7.00
N LEU A 135 -4.69 2.57 -8.02
CA LEU A 135 -4.66 4.02 -7.91
C LEU A 135 -6.05 4.58 -8.25
N PHE A 136 -6.51 5.53 -7.46
CA PHE A 136 -7.83 6.14 -7.59
C PHE A 136 -7.81 7.60 -7.18
N VAL A 137 -8.43 8.46 -8.00
CA VAL A 137 -8.72 9.86 -7.65
C VAL A 137 -10.23 9.99 -7.47
N PRO A 138 -10.70 10.35 -6.25
CA PRO A 138 -12.13 10.46 -5.98
C PRO A 138 -12.82 11.51 -6.87
N PRO A 139 -14.09 11.30 -7.26
CA PRO A 139 -14.86 12.34 -7.94
C PRO A 139 -14.97 13.66 -7.17
N THR A 140 -14.84 13.59 -5.84
CA THR A 140 -14.82 14.76 -4.94
C THR A 140 -13.47 15.45 -4.84
N ALA A 141 -12.41 14.88 -5.42
CA ALA A 141 -11.08 15.50 -5.44
C ALA A 141 -11.06 16.79 -6.28
N THR A 142 -10.06 17.63 -6.04
CA THR A 142 -9.88 18.86 -6.83
C THR A 142 -9.69 18.56 -8.33
N GLN A 143 -10.01 19.52 -9.20
CA GLN A 143 -9.79 19.35 -10.64
C GLN A 143 -8.30 19.12 -10.95
N THR A 144 -7.41 19.82 -10.25
CA THR A 144 -5.96 19.63 -10.34
C THR A 144 -5.54 18.18 -10.03
N SER A 145 -6.12 17.55 -9.00
CA SER A 145 -5.88 16.13 -8.67
C SER A 145 -6.30 15.19 -9.80
N LYS A 146 -7.42 15.49 -10.45
CA LYS A 146 -7.94 14.69 -11.58
C LYS A 146 -7.06 14.82 -12.81
N ASP A 147 -6.66 16.04 -13.15
CA ASP A 147 -5.86 16.33 -14.35
C ASP A 147 -4.46 15.71 -14.26
N LYS A 148 -3.88 15.64 -13.05
CA LYS A 148 -2.54 15.09 -12.81
C LYS A 148 -2.48 13.57 -12.64
N LEU A 149 -3.61 12.88 -12.58
CA LEU A 149 -3.62 11.42 -12.35
C LEU A 149 -2.75 10.67 -13.37
N GLN A 150 -2.89 11.02 -14.66
CA GLN A 150 -2.12 10.37 -15.73
C GLN A 150 -0.61 10.66 -15.63
N GLU A 151 -0.24 11.88 -15.24
CA GLU A 151 1.15 12.26 -14.99
C GLU A 151 1.71 11.46 -13.81
N VAL A 152 1.01 11.42 -12.68
CA VAL A 152 1.43 10.64 -11.50
C VAL A 152 1.61 9.17 -11.85
N ILE A 153 0.65 8.55 -12.55
CA ILE A 153 0.75 7.16 -13.00
C ILE A 153 2.01 6.96 -13.83
N LYS A 154 2.24 7.83 -14.82
CA LYS A 154 3.42 7.76 -15.69
C LYS A 154 4.72 7.84 -14.88
N GLU A 155 4.83 8.80 -13.97
CA GLU A 155 6.04 9.03 -13.18
C GLU A 155 6.31 7.89 -12.19
N VAL A 156 5.28 7.30 -11.56
CA VAL A 156 5.48 6.17 -10.64
C VAL A 156 5.64 4.82 -11.33
N THR A 157 5.25 4.69 -12.60
CA THR A 157 5.28 3.42 -13.35
C THR A 157 6.69 2.85 -13.46
N GLY A 158 7.67 3.68 -13.82
CA GLY A 158 9.07 3.24 -13.95
C GLY A 158 9.68 2.76 -12.62
N PRO A 159 9.73 3.61 -11.58
CA PRO A 159 10.33 3.25 -10.28
C PRO A 159 9.68 2.06 -9.59
N LEU A 160 8.38 1.85 -9.80
CA LEU A 160 7.62 0.74 -9.20
C LEU A 160 7.51 -0.49 -10.11
N GLU A 161 8.00 -0.38 -11.35
CA GLU A 161 7.86 -1.39 -12.40
C GLU A 161 6.40 -1.86 -12.53
N LEU A 162 5.50 -0.90 -12.77
CA LEU A 162 4.06 -1.16 -12.87
C LEU A 162 3.71 -1.75 -14.23
N GLU A 163 2.99 -2.86 -14.20
CA GLU A 163 2.37 -3.47 -15.38
C GLU A 163 0.85 -3.48 -15.21
N PRO A 164 0.06 -3.17 -16.25
CA PRO A 164 -1.40 -3.26 -16.15
C PRO A 164 -1.83 -4.63 -15.62
N LEU A 165 -2.67 -4.64 -14.59
CA LEU A 165 -3.25 -5.86 -14.07
C LEU A 165 -4.47 -6.23 -14.92
N ASP A 166 -4.60 -7.50 -15.32
CA ASP A 166 -5.80 -8.02 -15.97
C ASP A 166 -6.95 -8.14 -14.95
N LEU A 167 -7.48 -6.99 -14.54
CA LEU A 167 -8.56 -6.84 -13.60
C LEU A 167 -9.54 -5.81 -14.17
N LYS A 168 -10.80 -6.21 -14.34
CA LYS A 168 -11.84 -5.30 -14.79
C LYS A 168 -12.19 -4.31 -13.66
N VAL A 169 -11.73 -3.08 -13.82
CA VAL A 169 -12.02 -1.97 -12.92
C VAL A 169 -12.91 -0.93 -13.61
N SER A 170 -13.68 -0.17 -12.83
CA SER A 170 -14.47 0.94 -13.38
C SER A 170 -13.59 2.10 -13.84
N GLU A 171 -14.16 3.01 -14.62
CA GLU A 171 -13.50 4.26 -15.01
C GLU A 171 -13.01 5.05 -13.77
N GLY A 172 -11.81 5.62 -13.88
CA GLY A 172 -11.15 6.36 -12.79
C GLY A 172 -10.34 5.49 -11.82
N PHE A 173 -10.40 4.16 -11.96
CA PHE A 173 -9.55 3.21 -11.25
C PHE A 173 -8.45 2.68 -12.17
N TYR A 174 -7.25 2.53 -11.64
CA TYR A 174 -6.10 2.01 -12.37
C TYR A 174 -5.43 0.92 -11.55
N ALA A 175 -5.46 -0.32 -12.04
CA ALA A 175 -4.90 -1.48 -11.34
C ALA A 175 -3.62 -1.97 -12.04
N PHE A 176 -2.59 -2.24 -11.26
CA PHE A 176 -1.28 -2.67 -11.74
C PHE A 176 -0.72 -3.81 -10.90
N SER A 177 -0.03 -4.74 -11.56
CA SER A 177 0.98 -5.57 -10.91
C SER A 177 2.22 -4.73 -10.65
N GLN A 178 2.78 -4.79 -9.44
CA GLN A 178 4.00 -4.06 -9.07
C GLN A 178 5.20 -5.01 -9.05
N ARG A 179 6.07 -4.95 -10.06
CA ARG A 179 7.19 -5.88 -10.20
C ARG A 179 8.39 -5.53 -9.33
N ASN A 180 8.55 -4.28 -8.92
CA ASN A 180 9.53 -3.91 -7.92
C ASN A 180 9.04 -4.31 -6.51
N LEU A 181 9.22 -5.58 -6.14
CA LEU A 181 8.72 -6.17 -4.90
C LEU A 181 9.35 -5.59 -3.62
N LYS A 182 10.51 -4.94 -3.75
CA LYS A 182 11.18 -4.27 -2.63
C LYS A 182 10.40 -3.03 -2.18
N SER A 183 9.75 -2.36 -3.13
CA SER A 183 8.95 -1.13 -2.96
C SER A 183 7.69 -1.33 -2.14
N SER A 184 7.82 -1.31 -0.82
CA SER A 184 6.66 -1.28 0.09
C SER A 184 6.03 0.13 0.15
N ARG A 185 4.96 0.31 0.94
CA ARG A 185 4.40 1.64 1.25
C ARG A 185 5.45 2.66 1.70
N LYS A 186 6.55 2.22 2.33
CA LYS A 186 7.67 3.10 2.72
C LYS A 186 8.41 3.74 1.53
N GLN A 187 8.30 3.17 0.33
CA GLN A 187 8.88 3.71 -0.91
C GLN A 187 7.81 4.29 -1.84
N VAL A 188 6.61 3.70 -1.85
CA VAL A 188 5.47 4.22 -2.63
C VAL A 188 4.94 5.53 -2.07
N ALA A 189 4.81 5.67 -0.74
CA ALA A 189 4.27 6.90 -0.16
C ALA A 189 5.15 8.13 -0.44
N PRO A 190 6.50 8.09 -0.29
CA PRO A 190 7.36 9.19 -0.71
C PRO A 190 7.19 9.58 -2.18
N LEU A 191 7.14 8.60 -3.10
CA LEU A 191 6.95 8.87 -4.53
C LEU A 191 5.62 9.58 -4.80
N LEU A 192 4.54 9.08 -4.21
CA LEU A 192 3.23 9.73 -4.33
C LEU A 192 3.24 11.12 -3.70
N LYS A 193 3.84 11.31 -2.51
CA LYS A 193 4.00 12.63 -1.89
C LYS A 193 4.82 13.58 -2.75
N PHE A 194 5.89 13.12 -3.39
CA PHE A 194 6.72 13.97 -4.25
C PHE A 194 5.93 14.46 -5.46
N HIS A 195 5.29 13.56 -6.21
CA HIS A 195 4.56 13.93 -7.42
C HIS A 195 3.21 14.60 -7.15
N ILE A 196 2.57 14.32 -6.02
CA ILE A 196 1.28 14.92 -5.67
C ILE A 196 1.50 16.18 -4.83
N GLN A 197 2.32 16.17 -3.78
CA GLN A 197 2.44 17.29 -2.83
C GLN A 197 3.69 18.16 -3.06
N GLY A 198 4.60 17.77 -3.94
CA GLY A 198 5.87 18.50 -4.14
C GLY A 198 6.87 18.35 -2.98
N VAL A 199 6.66 17.39 -2.07
CA VAL A 199 7.55 17.17 -0.92
C VAL A 199 8.83 16.47 -1.37
N ALA A 200 9.99 17.09 -1.14
CA ALA A 200 11.29 16.55 -1.54
C ALA A 200 11.52 15.13 -1.00
N MET A 201 12.05 14.24 -1.85
CA MET A 201 12.29 12.83 -1.53
C MET A 201 13.33 12.62 -0.40
N ASN A 202 14.13 13.63 -0.07
CA ASN A 202 15.20 13.58 0.92
C ASN A 202 14.76 13.96 2.35
N SER A 203 13.48 14.29 2.56
CA SER A 203 12.94 14.70 3.86
C SER A 203 12.19 13.59 4.61
N LEU A 204 12.39 12.31 4.25
CA LEU A 204 11.64 11.15 4.78
C LEU A 204 12.52 10.00 5.26
#